data_AF-A0A7W1A677-F1
#
_entry.id   AF-A0A7W1A677-F1
#
_cell.length_a   1.000
_cell.length_b   1.000
_cell.length_c   1.000
_cell.angle_alpha   90.00
_cell.angle_beta   90.00
_cell.angle_gamma   90.00
#
_symmetry.space_group_name_H-M   'P 1'
#
loop_
_entity.id
_entity.type
_entity.pdbx_description
1 polymer ?
#
loop_
_entity_poly.entity_id
_entity_poly.type
_entity_poly.pdbx_seq_one_letter_code
_entity_poly.pdbx_strand_id
1 'polypeptide(L)'
;MTSPPQRRWTPTLWSRSTRTDRSPNSDPKESAKASALSRELRGIALLLFALFLTGALGAEGFARFAENGGAAVNFGWLGTMLAHPITAFFGWPAAALLPLAPAAHALRLFGRLEESKDRSWMVFLLGLVVILPVALGLTEGGVRQASAWAGLWGSFSAFYLLQLAGPAGAWVLIALAMCGLMAATLSWNPLRVVIGKRKLRTEGVSTG
;
A
#
# COMPACT_ATOMS: atom_id res chain seq x y z
N MET A 1 -15.04 -60.00 -57.67
CA MET A 1 -14.64 -58.65 -58.12
C MET A 1 -13.73 -58.06 -57.03
N THR A 2 -12.43 -58.40 -57.04
CA THR A 2 -11.31 -57.69 -57.70
C THR A 2 -10.86 -56.42 -56.94
N SER A 3 -9.87 -56.58 -56.06
CA SER A 3 -8.82 -55.60 -55.75
C SER A 3 -7.76 -55.61 -56.88
N PRO A 4 -6.64 -54.84 -56.90
CA PRO A 4 -6.22 -53.52 -56.35
C PRO A 4 -5.48 -52.68 -57.47
N PRO A 5 -4.30 -52.02 -57.30
CA PRO A 5 -3.85 -50.82 -56.54
C PRO A 5 -3.19 -49.70 -57.44
N GLN A 6 -2.69 -48.59 -56.83
CA GLN A 6 -1.37 -47.92 -57.05
C GLN A 6 -1.45 -46.40 -56.79
N ARG A 7 -0.83 -45.88 -55.70
CA ARG A 7 0.54 -45.32 -55.63
C ARG A 7 0.85 -44.20 -56.64
N ARG A 8 1.08 -42.97 -56.13
CA ARG A 8 2.31 -42.23 -56.48
C ARG A 8 2.80 -41.37 -55.32
N TRP A 9 4.09 -41.55 -55.07
CA TRP A 9 4.92 -40.97 -54.03
C TRP A 9 5.72 -39.77 -54.57
N THR A 10 5.82 -38.69 -53.76
CA THR A 10 6.98 -37.78 -53.50
C THR A 10 7.59 -36.92 -54.63
N PRO A 11 8.46 -35.91 -54.34
CA PRO A 11 8.77 -35.18 -53.09
C PRO A 11 8.82 -33.64 -53.26
N THR A 12 8.61 -32.87 -52.21
CA THR A 12 9.35 -31.60 -52.03
C THR A 12 9.88 -31.50 -50.62
N LEU A 13 11.11 -31.97 -50.49
CA LEU A 13 12.15 -31.50 -49.59
C LEU A 13 11.99 -30.00 -49.30
N TRP A 14 11.41 -29.67 -48.15
CA TRP A 14 11.80 -28.47 -47.44
C TRP A 14 12.44 -28.91 -46.14
N SER A 15 13.74 -29.18 -46.26
CA SER A 15 14.69 -29.12 -45.15
C SER A 15 14.53 -27.79 -44.44
N ARG A 16 13.66 -27.73 -43.43
CA ARG A 16 13.78 -26.70 -42.40
C ARG A 16 14.81 -27.23 -41.43
N SER A 17 16.06 -26.95 -41.79
CA SER A 17 17.25 -27.03 -40.95
C SER A 17 16.86 -26.83 -39.49
N THR A 18 16.95 -27.92 -38.72
CA THR A 18 17.12 -27.90 -37.28
C THR A 18 18.43 -27.19 -36.99
N ARG A 19 18.43 -25.85 -37.09
CA ARG A 19 19.50 -25.05 -36.52
C ARG A 19 19.17 -24.90 -35.05
N THR A 20 19.61 -25.90 -34.30
CA THR A 20 19.92 -25.82 -32.88
C THR A 20 20.98 -24.73 -32.69
N ASP A 21 20.56 -23.47 -32.69
CA ASP A 21 21.33 -22.44 -32.01
C ASP A 21 20.98 -22.57 -30.53
N ARG A 22 21.88 -23.24 -29.80
CA ARG A 22 21.94 -23.24 -28.33
C ARG A 22 21.76 -21.81 -27.83
N SER A 23 20.68 -21.58 -27.11
CA SER A 23 20.53 -20.48 -26.15
C SER A 23 20.35 -21.12 -24.77
N PRO A 24 20.94 -20.57 -23.70
CA PRO A 24 21.37 -21.34 -22.54
C PRO A 24 20.24 -22.17 -21.93
N ASN A 25 20.52 -23.46 -21.78
CA ASN A 25 19.82 -24.36 -20.87
C ASN A 25 19.99 -23.81 -19.45
N SER A 26 19.19 -22.82 -19.08
CA SER A 26 18.97 -22.46 -17.70
C SER A 26 18.09 -23.56 -17.13
N ASP A 27 18.73 -24.48 -16.39
CA ASP A 27 18.02 -25.53 -15.68
C ASP A 27 16.85 -24.88 -14.91
N PRO A 28 15.61 -25.39 -15.04
CA PRO A 28 14.45 -24.81 -14.34
C PRO A 28 14.70 -24.70 -12.82
N LYS A 29 15.56 -25.57 -12.29
CA LYS A 29 16.02 -25.57 -10.90
C LYS A 29 16.94 -24.39 -10.56
N GLU A 30 17.79 -23.94 -11.47
CA GLU A 30 18.70 -22.81 -11.27
C GLU A 30 17.94 -21.48 -11.35
N SER A 31 17.02 -21.36 -12.31
CA SER A 31 16.10 -20.20 -12.41
C SER A 31 15.21 -20.07 -11.16
N ALA A 32 14.66 -21.19 -10.67
CA ALA A 32 13.87 -21.21 -9.43
C ALA A 32 14.69 -20.74 -8.22
N LYS A 33 15.94 -21.21 -8.06
CA LYS A 33 16.84 -20.77 -6.97
C LYS A 33 17.17 -19.28 -7.05
N ALA A 34 17.49 -18.77 -8.23
CA ALA A 34 17.77 -17.35 -8.44
C ALA A 34 16.56 -16.47 -8.10
N SER A 35 15.34 -16.92 -8.48
CA SER A 35 14.11 -16.21 -8.14
C SER A 35 13.84 -16.18 -6.63
N ALA A 36 14.06 -17.28 -5.93
CA ALA A 36 13.93 -17.37 -4.48
C ALA A 36 14.92 -16.44 -3.76
N LEU A 37 16.20 -16.47 -4.17
CA LEU A 37 17.23 -15.60 -3.62
C LEU A 37 16.91 -14.11 -3.86
N SER A 38 16.47 -13.76 -5.08
CA SER A 38 16.09 -12.38 -5.40
C SER A 38 14.92 -11.88 -4.53
N ARG A 39 13.98 -12.77 -4.21
CA ARG A 39 12.83 -12.48 -3.34
C ARG A 39 13.27 -12.28 -1.90
N GLU A 40 14.16 -13.12 -1.39
CA GLU A 40 14.73 -13.01 -0.05
C GLU A 40 15.54 -11.72 0.12
N LEU A 41 16.42 -11.40 -0.82
CA LEU A 41 17.21 -10.17 -0.80
C LEU A 41 16.34 -8.91 -0.81
N ARG A 42 15.29 -8.89 -1.64
CA ARG A 42 14.31 -7.79 -1.63
C ARG A 42 13.58 -7.68 -0.30
N GLY A 43 13.18 -8.81 0.28
CA GLY A 43 12.53 -8.86 1.59
C GLY A 43 13.42 -8.29 2.69
N ILE A 44 14.68 -8.72 2.75
CA ILE A 44 15.67 -8.22 3.71
C ILE A 44 15.90 -6.71 3.50
N ALA A 45 16.13 -6.27 2.26
CA ALA A 45 16.37 -4.86 1.97
C ALA A 45 15.20 -3.97 2.41
N LEU A 46 13.96 -4.39 2.17
CA LEU A 46 12.76 -3.65 2.59
C LEU A 46 12.59 -3.64 4.10
N LEU A 47 12.90 -4.74 4.78
CA LEU A 47 12.84 -4.82 6.24
C LEU A 47 13.87 -3.90 6.88
N LEU A 48 15.11 -3.91 6.38
CA LEU A 48 16.16 -2.99 6.82
C LEU A 48 15.79 -1.54 6.53
N PHE A 49 15.23 -1.25 5.36
CA PHE A 49 14.74 0.08 5.03
C PHE A 49 13.62 0.54 5.97
N ALA A 50 12.65 -0.32 6.28
CA ALA A 50 11.58 -0.03 7.23
C ALA A 50 12.14 0.26 8.63
N LEU A 51 13.08 -0.55 9.11
CA LEU A 51 13.76 -0.33 10.39
C LEU A 51 14.55 0.98 10.40
N PHE A 52 15.29 1.27 9.33
CA PHE A 52 16.05 2.52 9.17
C PHE A 52 15.11 3.73 9.20
N LEU A 53 14.01 3.69 8.43
CA LEU A 53 13.03 4.77 8.38
C LEU A 53 12.34 4.97 9.74
N THR A 54 11.95 3.88 10.40
CA THR A 54 11.35 3.91 11.74
C THR A 54 12.31 4.55 12.74
N GLY A 55 13.58 4.17 12.69
CA GLY A 55 14.63 4.71 13.53
C GLY A 55 14.88 6.19 13.28
N ALA A 56 15.02 6.60 12.01
CA ALA A 56 15.26 7.99 11.62
C ALA A 56 14.09 8.91 12.04
N LEU A 57 12.85 8.49 11.79
CA LEU A 57 11.65 9.21 12.22
C LEU A 57 11.52 9.26 13.75
N GLY A 58 11.86 8.16 14.42
CA GLY A 58 11.88 8.07 15.87
C GLY A 58 12.89 9.05 16.47
N ALA A 59 14.12 9.07 15.97
CA ALA A 59 15.16 9.98 16.42
C ALA A 59 14.78 11.45 16.20
N GLU A 60 14.20 11.79 15.04
CA GLU A 60 13.71 13.15 14.78
C GLU A 60 12.53 13.53 15.68
N GLY A 61 11.60 12.60 15.93
CA GLY A 61 10.51 12.79 16.88
C GLY A 61 11.02 13.04 18.30
N PHE A 62 11.94 12.20 18.79
CA PHE A 62 12.57 12.37 20.10
C PHE A 62 13.30 13.71 20.19
N ALA A 63 14.06 14.12 19.18
CA ALA A 63 14.73 15.42 19.19
C ALA A 63 13.77 16.62 19.26
N ARG A 64 12.56 16.49 18.70
CA ARG A 64 11.54 17.55 18.71
C ARG A 64 10.69 17.61 19.98
N PHE A 65 10.48 16.47 20.65
CA PHE A 65 9.59 16.37 21.83
C PHE A 65 10.32 16.13 23.15
N ALA A 66 11.61 15.75 23.14
CA ALA A 66 12.37 15.59 24.37
C ALA A 66 12.85 16.94 24.88
N GLU A 67 12.26 17.40 25.99
CA GLU A 67 12.70 18.60 26.71
C GLU A 67 14.02 18.40 27.48
N ASN A 68 14.48 17.15 27.64
CA ASN A 68 15.67 16.81 28.41
C ASN A 68 16.50 15.71 27.73
N GLY A 69 17.58 16.10 27.06
CA GLY A 69 18.89 15.42 26.95
C GLY A 69 18.98 13.91 26.70
N GLY A 70 17.92 13.22 26.27
CA GLY A 70 17.95 11.79 26.00
C GLY A 70 18.87 11.48 24.83
N ALA A 71 19.67 10.42 24.94
CA ALA A 71 20.58 9.96 23.90
C ALA A 71 19.79 9.58 22.64
N ALA A 72 19.61 10.54 21.73
CA ALA A 72 19.04 10.30 20.42
C ALA A 72 20.01 9.40 19.64
N VAL A 73 19.51 8.24 19.18
CA VAL A 73 20.26 7.39 18.26
C VAL A 73 20.50 8.19 16.99
N ASN A 74 21.77 8.49 16.68
CA ASN A 74 22.15 9.32 15.54
C ASN A 74 22.10 8.48 14.25
N PHE A 75 21.07 8.68 13.43
CA PHE A 75 20.96 8.08 12.08
C PHE A 75 21.78 8.83 11.01
N GLY A 76 22.52 9.86 11.43
CA GLY A 76 23.36 10.69 10.57
C GLY A 76 22.56 11.57 9.60
N TRP A 77 23.29 12.26 8.72
CA TRP A 77 22.73 13.17 7.70
C TRP A 77 21.65 12.52 6.84
N LEU A 78 21.83 11.25 6.44
CA LEU A 78 20.89 10.54 5.57
C LEU A 78 19.54 10.32 6.26
N GLY A 79 19.56 9.97 7.55
CA GLY A 79 18.34 9.84 8.35
C GLY A 79 17.57 11.15 8.40
N THR A 80 18.25 12.26 8.67
CA THR A 80 17.63 13.60 8.73
C THR A 80 17.11 14.06 7.37
N MET A 81 17.89 13.88 6.29
CA MET A 81 17.47 14.24 4.93
C MET A 81 16.23 13.46 4.46
N LEU A 82 16.03 12.25 4.97
CA LEU A 82 14.86 11.46 4.65
C LEU A 82 13.67 11.79 5.56
N ALA A 83 13.90 11.83 6.87
CA ALA A 83 12.85 12.02 7.87
C ALA A 83 12.27 13.45 7.86
N HIS A 84 13.13 14.47 7.73
CA HIS A 84 12.70 15.86 7.84
C HIS A 84 11.68 16.28 6.77
N PRO A 85 11.89 16.07 5.45
CA PRO A 85 10.90 16.48 4.46
C PRO A 85 9.60 15.69 4.62
N ILE A 86 9.68 14.41 5.02
CA ILE A 86 8.51 13.57 5.26
C ILE A 86 7.69 14.11 6.43
N THR A 87 8.31 14.36 7.57
CA THR A 87 7.62 14.88 8.76
C THR A 87 7.12 16.30 8.57
N ALA A 88 7.86 17.15 7.84
CA ALA A 88 7.43 18.50 7.51
C ALA A 88 6.21 18.49 6.56
N PHE A 89 6.16 17.56 5.61
CA PHE A 89 5.08 17.50 4.64
C PHE A 89 3.82 16.84 5.20
N PHE A 90 3.94 15.66 5.82
CA PHE A 90 2.81 14.85 6.29
C PHE A 90 2.47 15.04 7.77
N GLY A 91 3.36 15.65 8.56
CA GLY A 91 3.25 15.65 10.00
C GLY A 91 3.72 14.33 10.62
N TRP A 92 4.01 14.37 11.92
CA TRP A 92 4.64 13.24 12.62
C TRP A 92 3.78 11.96 12.65
N PRO A 93 2.46 11.99 12.95
CA PRO A 93 1.64 10.79 13.02
C PRO A 93 1.50 10.05 11.70
N ALA A 94 1.34 10.77 10.59
CA ALA A 94 1.24 10.14 9.27
C ALA A 94 2.62 9.64 8.78
N ALA A 95 3.69 10.39 9.07
CA ALA A 95 5.04 9.93 8.80
C ALA A 95 5.36 8.61 9.52
N ALA A 96 4.93 8.45 10.77
CA ALA A 96 5.13 7.23 11.57
C ALA A 96 4.47 5.98 10.97
N LEU A 97 3.48 6.14 10.08
CA LEU A 97 2.85 5.02 9.37
C LEU A 97 3.63 4.55 8.14
N LEU A 98 4.48 5.39 7.56
CA LEU A 98 5.19 5.08 6.31
C LEU A 98 6.09 3.82 6.38
N PRO A 99 6.82 3.54 7.48
CA PRO A 99 7.59 2.30 7.59
C PRO A 99 6.77 1.02 7.54
N LEU A 100 5.47 1.07 7.83
CA LEU A 100 4.60 -0.11 7.83
C LEU A 100 4.43 -0.70 6.43
N ALA A 101 4.44 0.12 5.39
CA ALA A 101 4.29 -0.33 4.01
C ALA A 101 5.45 -1.25 3.55
N PRO A 102 6.75 -0.83 3.62
CA PRO A 102 7.86 -1.72 3.29
C PRO A 102 7.99 -2.89 4.27
N ALA A 103 7.64 -2.73 5.54
CA ALA A 103 7.65 -3.83 6.51
C ALA A 103 6.65 -4.95 6.14
N ALA A 104 5.42 -4.59 5.79
CA ALA A 104 4.43 -5.58 5.35
C ALA A 104 4.82 -6.23 4.02
N HIS A 105 5.36 -5.43 3.08
CA HIS A 105 5.83 -5.97 1.81
C HIS A 105 7.00 -6.94 2.00
N ALA A 106 7.92 -6.66 2.94
CA ALA A 106 8.98 -7.59 3.32
C ALA A 106 8.42 -8.91 3.87
N LEU A 107 7.47 -8.84 4.81
CA LEU A 107 6.81 -10.03 5.38
C LEU A 107 6.09 -10.88 4.31
N ARG A 108 5.50 -10.23 3.30
CA ARG A 108 4.93 -10.91 2.14
C ARG A 108 6.00 -11.63 1.31
N LEU A 109 7.15 -11.01 1.06
CA LEU A 109 8.23 -11.64 0.29
C LEU A 109 8.79 -12.90 0.97
N PHE A 110 8.71 -12.96 2.30
CA PHE A 110 9.02 -14.17 3.08
C PHE A 110 7.91 -15.24 3.04
N GLY A 111 6.80 -15.01 2.33
CA GLY A 111 5.70 -15.97 2.19
C GLY A 111 4.75 -16.03 3.39
N ARG A 112 4.80 -15.03 4.29
CA ARG A 112 3.96 -15.01 5.51
C ARG A 112 2.58 -14.38 5.32
N LEU A 113 2.30 -13.76 4.17
CA LEU A 113 1.04 -13.05 3.89
C LEU A 113 0.49 -13.40 2.49
N GLU A 114 -0.83 -13.57 2.40
CA GLU A 114 -1.56 -13.85 1.16
C GLU A 114 -1.47 -12.69 0.16
N GLU A 115 -1.30 -13.03 -1.11
CA GLU A 115 -0.99 -12.09 -2.19
C GLU A 115 -2.09 -11.06 -2.48
N SER A 116 -3.35 -11.48 -2.37
CA SER A 116 -4.52 -10.66 -2.69
C SER A 116 -4.78 -9.56 -1.65
N LYS A 117 -4.41 -9.82 -0.39
CA LYS A 117 -4.71 -8.93 0.74
C LYS A 117 -3.71 -7.77 0.86
N ASP A 118 -2.49 -7.96 0.35
CA ASP A 118 -1.41 -6.98 0.41
C ASP A 118 -1.71 -5.70 -0.39
N ARG A 119 -2.17 -5.84 -1.63
CA ARG A 119 -2.45 -4.66 -2.49
C ARG A 119 -3.54 -3.78 -1.87
N SER A 120 -4.62 -4.39 -1.41
CA SER A 120 -5.70 -3.70 -0.71
C SER A 120 -5.20 -2.97 0.55
N TRP A 121 -4.39 -3.64 1.36
CA TRP A 121 -3.86 -3.08 2.59
C TRP A 121 -2.86 -1.94 2.35
N MET A 122 -2.00 -2.05 1.33
CA MET A 122 -1.08 -0.98 0.94
C MET A 122 -1.84 0.27 0.47
N VAL A 123 -2.91 0.10 -0.32
CA VAL A 123 -3.76 1.22 -0.75
C VAL A 123 -4.48 1.84 0.45
N PHE A 124 -4.92 1.02 1.42
CA PHE A 124 -5.52 1.51 2.66
C PHE A 124 -4.54 2.37 3.45
N LEU A 125 -3.33 1.88 3.70
CA LEU A 125 -2.31 2.64 4.42
C LEU A 125 -1.94 3.93 3.69
N LEU A 126 -1.77 3.88 2.37
CA LEU A 126 -1.46 5.06 1.58
C LEU A 126 -2.58 6.10 1.69
N GLY A 127 -3.84 5.67 1.58
CA GLY A 127 -4.98 6.56 1.79
C GLY A 127 -5.02 7.13 3.21
N LEU A 128 -4.67 6.33 4.22
CA LEU A 128 -4.61 6.81 5.60
C LEU A 128 -3.51 7.86 5.80
N VAL A 129 -2.32 7.67 5.22
CA VAL A 129 -1.22 8.66 5.24
C VAL A 129 -1.65 9.98 4.58
N VAL A 130 -2.56 9.95 3.61
CA VAL A 130 -3.09 11.15 2.96
C VAL A 130 -4.21 11.80 3.76
N ILE A 131 -5.12 11.02 4.36
CA ILE A 131 -6.31 11.53 5.07
C ILE A 131 -5.99 11.97 6.50
N LEU A 132 -5.15 11.21 7.22
CA LEU A 132 -4.84 11.45 8.62
C LEU A 132 -4.28 12.86 8.89
N PRO A 133 -3.31 13.40 8.11
CA PRO A 133 -2.82 14.76 8.31
C PRO A 133 -3.94 15.80 8.19
N VAL A 134 -4.88 15.59 7.27
CA VAL A 134 -5.99 16.52 7.03
C VAL A 134 -6.94 16.53 8.22
N ALA A 135 -7.29 15.35 8.75
CA ALA A 135 -8.12 15.23 9.94
C ALA A 135 -7.46 15.92 11.15
N LEU A 136 -6.15 15.76 11.34
CA LEU A 136 -5.40 16.45 12.39
C LEU A 136 -5.39 17.97 12.18
N GLY A 137 -5.16 18.43 10.95
CA GLY A 137 -5.24 19.87 10.62
C GLY A 137 -6.62 20.47 10.92
N LEU A 138 -7.70 19.69 10.75
CA LEU A 138 -9.05 20.13 11.13
C LEU A 138 -9.21 20.25 12.65
N THR A 139 -8.61 19.36 13.44
CA THR A 139 -8.64 19.47 14.91
C THR A 139 -7.90 20.71 15.42
N GLU A 140 -6.91 21.19 14.68
CA GLU A 140 -6.17 22.43 14.96
C GLU A 140 -6.89 23.68 14.42
N GLY A 141 -8.07 23.53 13.81
CA GLY A 141 -8.84 24.63 13.24
C GLY A 141 -8.36 25.12 11.87
N GLY A 142 -7.53 24.35 11.17
CA GLY A 142 -7.03 24.67 9.84
C GLY A 142 -6.12 25.88 9.82
N VAL A 143 -5.11 25.90 10.70
CA VAL A 143 -4.09 26.95 10.70
C VAL A 143 -3.36 27.04 9.35
N ARG A 144 -3.03 28.25 8.90
CA ARG A 144 -2.33 28.45 7.61
C ARG A 144 -0.86 28.01 7.63
N GLN A 145 -0.27 27.93 8.82
CA GLN A 145 1.12 27.52 9.01
C GLN A 145 1.19 26.00 9.16
N ALA A 146 2.26 25.39 8.66
CA ALA A 146 2.47 23.96 8.83
C ALA A 146 2.66 23.63 10.32
N SER A 147 1.82 22.75 10.86
CA SER A 147 1.98 22.24 12.22
C SER A 147 2.83 20.96 12.24
N ALA A 148 3.39 20.62 13.40
CA ALA A 148 4.14 19.37 13.57
C ALA A 148 3.24 18.12 13.46
N TRP A 149 1.95 18.24 13.77
CA TRP A 149 0.99 17.13 13.76
C TRP A 149 0.38 16.91 12.39
N ALA A 150 -0.03 17.97 11.69
CA ALA A 150 -0.69 17.89 10.40
C ALA A 150 0.27 18.07 9.21
N GLY A 151 1.49 18.58 9.46
CA GLY A 151 2.44 18.94 8.41
C GLY A 151 1.88 20.02 7.49
N LEU A 152 2.60 20.27 6.39
CA LEU A 152 2.18 21.20 5.36
C LEU A 152 0.88 20.74 4.68
N TRP A 153 0.80 19.46 4.30
CA TRP A 153 -0.33 18.92 3.55
C TRP A 153 -1.63 18.96 4.35
N GLY A 154 -1.58 18.53 5.61
CA GLY A 154 -2.74 18.50 6.48
C GLY A 154 -3.26 19.89 6.82
N SER A 155 -2.35 20.81 7.19
CA SER A 155 -2.70 22.19 7.53
C SER A 155 -3.31 22.93 6.31
N PHE A 156 -2.67 22.80 5.15
CA PHE A 156 -3.16 23.36 3.89
C PHE A 156 -4.55 22.83 3.53
N SER A 157 -4.71 21.51 3.49
CA SER A 157 -5.97 20.88 3.08
C SER A 157 -7.10 21.18 4.06
N ALA A 158 -6.82 21.15 5.36
CA ALA A 158 -7.80 21.49 6.39
C ALA A 158 -8.28 22.94 6.26
N PHE A 159 -7.37 23.90 6.05
CA PHE A 159 -7.71 25.31 5.86
C PHE A 159 -8.67 25.53 4.69
N TYR A 160 -8.43 24.88 3.54
CA TYR A 160 -9.30 25.01 2.38
C TYR A 160 -10.61 24.23 2.53
N LEU A 161 -10.61 23.05 3.16
CA LEU A 161 -11.84 22.30 3.45
C LEU A 161 -12.77 23.08 4.37
N LEU A 162 -12.22 23.75 5.40
CA LEU A 162 -13.01 24.60 6.29
C LEU A 162 -13.60 25.80 5.56
N GLN A 163 -12.88 26.41 4.63
CA GLN A 163 -13.43 27.49 3.81
C GLN A 163 -14.50 27.01 2.83
N LEU A 164 -14.32 25.83 2.24
CA LEU A 164 -15.22 25.30 1.23
C LEU A 164 -16.54 24.79 1.85
N ALA A 165 -16.45 24.06 2.96
CA ALA A 165 -17.58 23.28 3.51
C ALA A 165 -17.96 23.67 4.95
N GLY A 166 -17.22 24.58 5.57
CA GLY A 166 -17.37 24.89 7.00
C GLY A 166 -16.90 23.76 7.93
N PRO A 167 -16.94 23.95 9.26
CA PRO A 167 -16.45 22.96 10.23
C PRO A 167 -17.17 21.62 10.14
N ALA A 168 -18.52 21.63 10.12
CA ALA A 168 -19.31 20.41 10.06
C ALA A 168 -19.14 19.68 8.71
N GLY A 169 -19.18 20.43 7.60
CA GLY A 169 -19.03 19.86 6.27
C GLY A 169 -17.64 19.24 6.04
N ALA A 170 -16.58 19.86 6.57
CA ALA A 170 -15.23 19.32 6.48
C ALA A 170 -15.11 17.94 7.16
N TRP A 171 -15.69 17.76 8.36
CA TRP A 171 -15.71 16.46 9.03
C TRP A 171 -16.54 15.41 8.28
N VAL A 172 -17.65 15.82 7.66
CA VAL A 172 -18.45 14.92 6.80
C VAL A 172 -17.63 14.47 5.59
N LEU A 173 -16.88 15.36 4.94
CA LEU A 173 -16.01 15.00 3.83
C LEU A 173 -14.90 14.03 4.24
N ILE A 174 -14.29 14.22 5.42
CA ILE A 174 -13.31 13.26 5.97
C ILE A 174 -13.95 11.90 6.25
N ALA A 175 -15.13 11.88 6.86
CA ALA A 175 -15.86 10.64 7.12
C ALA A 175 -16.18 9.90 5.82
N LEU A 176 -16.62 10.63 4.77
CA LEU A 176 -16.88 10.08 3.45
C LEU A 176 -15.61 9.54 2.79
N ALA A 177 -14.50 10.29 2.85
CA ALA A 177 -13.22 9.84 2.33
C ALA A 177 -12.75 8.55 3.02
N MET A 178 -12.88 8.48 4.35
CA MET A 178 -12.55 7.27 5.12
C MET A 178 -13.45 6.09 4.76
N CYS A 179 -14.77 6.32 4.64
CA CYS A 179 -15.71 5.28 4.20
C CYS A 179 -15.39 4.77 2.79
N GLY A 180 -15.10 5.67 1.86
CA GLY A 180 -14.70 5.33 0.49
C GLY A 180 -13.40 4.55 0.46
N LEU A 181 -12.41 4.96 1.23
CA LEU A 181 -11.14 4.26 1.37
C LEU A 181 -11.34 2.83 1.90
N MET A 182 -12.09 2.66 2.99
CA MET A 182 -12.39 1.34 3.56
C MET A 182 -13.19 0.46 2.61
N ALA A 183 -14.18 1.03 1.91
CA ALA A 183 -14.98 0.30 0.93
C ALA A 183 -14.14 -0.17 -0.26
N ALA A 184 -13.24 0.68 -0.77
CA ALA A 184 -12.37 0.36 -1.90
C ALA A 184 -11.28 -0.66 -1.55
N THR A 185 -10.77 -0.63 -0.33
CA THR A 185 -9.58 -1.40 0.06
C THR A 185 -9.93 -2.66 0.82
N LEU A 186 -10.77 -2.57 1.83
CA LEU A 186 -11.13 -3.68 2.71
C LEU A 186 -12.39 -4.40 2.24
N SER A 187 -13.00 -3.98 1.12
CA SER A 187 -14.33 -4.44 0.66
C SER A 187 -15.43 -4.28 1.71
N TRP A 188 -15.18 -3.49 2.76
CA TRP A 188 -16.06 -3.27 3.88
C TRP A 188 -16.65 -1.85 3.79
N ASN A 189 -17.96 -1.75 3.58
CA ASN A 189 -18.66 -0.48 3.47
C ASN A 189 -19.41 -0.16 4.79
N PRO A 190 -18.86 0.68 5.69
CA PRO A 190 -19.49 1.01 6.96
C PRO A 190 -20.85 1.72 6.79
N LEU A 191 -21.08 2.42 5.67
CA LEU A 191 -22.39 3.01 5.37
C LEU A 191 -23.49 1.94 5.26
N ARG A 192 -23.17 0.72 4.80
CA ARG A 192 -24.15 -0.39 4.76
C ARG A 192 -24.53 -0.88 6.15
N VAL A 193 -23.66 -0.73 7.13
CA VAL A 193 -23.92 -1.09 8.53
C VAL A 193 -24.85 -0.05 9.16
N VAL A 194 -24.58 1.24 8.93
CA VAL A 194 -25.39 2.35 9.46
C VAL A 194 -26.76 2.44 8.78
N ILE A 195 -26.83 2.23 7.46
CA ILE A 195 -28.07 2.29 6.66
C ILE A 195 -28.82 0.94 6.67
N GLY A 196 -28.43 0.01 7.55
CA GLY A 196 -28.88 -1.39 7.57
C GLY A 196 -30.33 -1.60 7.13
N LYS A 197 -30.51 -2.43 6.09
CA LYS A 197 -31.81 -2.81 5.53
C LYS A 197 -32.73 -3.24 6.66
N ARG A 198 -33.80 -2.49 6.93
CA ARG A 198 -34.99 -3.05 7.59
C ARG A 198 -35.44 -4.20 6.69
N LYS A 199 -35.14 -5.45 7.08
CA LYS A 199 -35.96 -6.56 6.63
C LYS A 199 -37.35 -6.25 7.18
N LEU A 200 -38.21 -5.68 6.34
CA LEU A 200 -39.65 -5.79 6.55
C LEU A 200 -39.89 -7.29 6.73
N ARG A 201 -40.12 -7.71 7.98
CA ARG A 201 -40.72 -8.99 8.32
C ARG A 201 -42.16 -8.90 7.81
N THR A 202 -42.31 -9.02 6.49
CA THR A 202 -43.57 -9.38 5.86
C THR A 202 -43.60 -10.90 5.91
N GLU A 203 -43.82 -11.45 7.11
CA GLU A 203 -44.41 -12.78 7.17
C GLU A 203 -45.87 -12.58 6.79
N GLY A 204 -46.19 -13.06 5.59
CA GLY A 204 -47.53 -13.07 5.07
C GLY A 204 -48.44 -13.94 5.93
N VAL A 205 -49.65 -13.43 6.13
CA VAL A 205 -50.92 -14.11 5.84
C VAL A 205 -50.78 -15.56 5.37
N SER A 206 -51.39 -16.52 6.09
CA SER A 206 -52.52 -17.32 5.58
C SER A 206 -52.94 -18.47 6.51
N THR A 207 -54.26 -18.53 6.75
CA THR A 207 -55.14 -19.72 6.91
C THR A 207 -55.02 -20.64 8.12
N GLY A 208 -56.04 -20.54 8.98
CA GLY A 208 -56.56 -21.53 9.92
C GLY A 208 -57.87 -21.02 10.49
#